data_AF-A0A8T3M7L6-F1
#
_entry.id   AF-A0A8T3M7L6-F1
#
_cell.length_a   1.000
_cell.length_b   1.000
_cell.length_c   1.000
_cell.angle_alpha   90.00
_cell.angle_beta   90.00
_cell.angle_gamma   90.00
#
_symmetry.space_group_name_H-M   'P 1'
#
loop_
_entity.id
_entity.type
_entity.pdbx_description
1 polymer ?
#
loop_
_entity_poly.entity_id
_entity_poly.type
_entity_poly.pdbx_seq_one_letter_code
_entity_poly.pdbx_strand_id
1 'polypeptide(L)'
;MRRPEPFLVTRLVRAVFAVALLASLVAAPAAAVQPPAGLTMEATVLLDGHARVGSWMAIDIHVANVGPAISGELRLAGGAQGRTRFGTPVDLPTQSDKTYRLYAQPPAFGREIEISLVSGDSTVATTKAAFSVHEATQLVVGIVAERPGDIVGDLDLLPNMQNVAPLTVALGVEDLPARVEAWGILDRLIWQDTDSSRLSTEQINAMRGWISGGGRLVIVGGTAGPASLSAFPDTLLPYRPTATTDVEPGALVAMLGEIPDAATALPALSGEL
;
A
#
# COMPACT_ATOMS: atom_id res chain seq x y z
N MET A 1 6.52 79.42 -9.23
CA MET A 1 6.45 78.04 -9.79
C MET A 1 5.93 77.10 -8.71
N ARG A 2 4.64 76.71 -8.75
CA ARG A 2 4.05 75.71 -7.85
C ARG A 2 4.24 74.32 -8.47
N ARG A 3 4.84 73.38 -7.73
CA ARG A 3 4.93 71.96 -8.09
C ARG A 3 3.56 71.28 -7.87
N PRO A 4 3.12 70.35 -8.74
CA PRO A 4 1.88 69.60 -8.55
C PRO A 4 2.09 68.44 -7.56
N GLU A 5 1.06 68.17 -6.77
CA GLU A 5 1.08 67.18 -5.67
C GLU A 5 0.85 65.73 -6.12
N PRO A 6 1.39 64.73 -5.37
CA PRO A 6 1.44 63.32 -5.76
C PRO A 6 0.20 62.53 -5.30
N PHE A 7 -1.01 63.02 -5.56
CA PHE A 7 -2.23 62.38 -5.02
C PHE A 7 -2.69 61.12 -5.79
N LEU A 8 -2.28 60.95 -7.05
CA LEU A 8 -2.75 59.86 -7.92
C LEU A 8 -2.01 58.54 -7.70
N VAL A 9 -0.71 58.59 -7.39
CA VAL A 9 0.12 57.37 -7.25
C VAL A 9 -0.24 56.59 -5.98
N THR A 10 -0.56 57.28 -4.88
CA THR A 10 -0.92 56.64 -3.60
C THR A 10 -2.27 55.92 -3.64
N ARG A 11 -3.21 56.37 -4.49
CA ARG A 11 -4.53 55.72 -4.66
C ARG A 11 -4.45 54.43 -5.45
N LEU A 12 -3.61 54.37 -6.49
CA LEU A 12 -3.38 53.17 -7.29
C LEU A 12 -2.64 52.08 -6.51
N VAL A 13 -1.64 52.44 -5.70
CA VAL A 13 -0.90 51.47 -4.86
C VAL A 13 -1.81 50.85 -3.78
N ARG A 14 -2.70 51.65 -3.17
CA ARG A 14 -3.69 51.15 -2.20
C ARG A 14 -4.75 50.25 -2.83
N ALA A 15 -5.18 50.54 -4.06
CA ALA A 15 -6.14 49.70 -4.77
C ALA A 15 -5.54 48.33 -5.16
N VAL A 16 -4.28 48.30 -5.59
CA VAL A 16 -3.56 47.04 -5.89
C VAL A 16 -3.33 46.20 -4.63
N PHE A 17 -2.98 46.84 -3.51
CA PHE A 17 -2.87 46.13 -2.22
C PHE A 17 -4.22 45.59 -1.72
N ALA A 18 -5.32 46.31 -1.93
CA ALA A 18 -6.65 45.84 -1.54
C ALA A 18 -7.11 44.65 -2.39
N VAL A 19 -6.83 44.65 -3.70
CA VAL A 19 -7.15 43.51 -4.59
C VAL A 19 -6.27 42.28 -4.28
N ALA A 20 -5.00 42.47 -3.94
CA ALA A 20 -4.12 41.38 -3.50
C ALA A 20 -4.57 40.77 -2.16
N LEU A 21 -5.06 41.60 -1.22
CA LEU A 21 -5.56 41.15 0.08
C LEU A 21 -6.94 40.45 -0.01
N LEU A 22 -7.79 40.86 -0.96
CA LEU A 22 -9.06 40.19 -1.25
C LEU A 22 -8.88 38.88 -2.04
N ALA A 23 -7.84 38.76 -2.87
CA ALA A 23 -7.52 37.52 -3.58
C ALA A 23 -6.96 36.43 -2.65
N SER A 24 -6.32 36.79 -1.53
CA SER A 24 -5.86 35.83 -0.51
C SER A 24 -6.98 35.24 0.36
N LEU A 25 -8.22 35.72 0.25
CA LEU A 25 -9.34 35.29 1.12
C LEU A 25 -10.18 34.13 0.56
N VAL A 26 -9.88 33.60 -0.63
CA VAL A 26 -10.77 32.62 -1.31
C VAL A 26 -10.24 31.17 -1.28
N ALA A 27 -9.04 30.93 -0.75
CA ALA A 27 -8.55 29.56 -0.52
C ALA A 27 -9.01 29.06 0.87
N ALA A 28 -10.33 28.94 1.07
CA ALA A 28 -10.83 28.16 2.19
C ALA A 28 -10.45 26.68 1.94
N PRO A 29 -9.84 25.97 2.91
CA PRO A 29 -9.68 24.53 2.77
C PRO A 29 -11.07 23.93 2.55
N ALA A 30 -11.23 23.08 1.52
CA ALA A 30 -12.48 22.39 1.29
C ALA A 30 -12.84 21.65 2.58
N ALA A 31 -13.95 22.03 3.21
CA ALA A 31 -14.40 21.39 4.42
C ALA A 31 -14.79 19.94 4.08
N ALA A 32 -14.30 18.99 4.87
CA ALA A 32 -14.71 17.59 4.75
C ALA A 32 -16.24 17.51 4.82
N VAL A 33 -16.84 16.78 3.89
CA VAL A 33 -18.29 16.58 3.87
C VAL A 33 -18.61 15.45 4.84
N GLN A 34 -19.32 15.78 5.92
CA GLN A 34 -19.73 14.79 6.92
C GLN A 34 -20.70 13.79 6.28
N PRO A 35 -20.49 12.47 6.48
CA PRO A 35 -21.38 11.47 5.92
C PRO A 35 -22.80 11.61 6.48
N PRO A 36 -23.84 11.27 5.69
CA PRO A 36 -25.20 11.15 6.20
C PRO A 36 -25.27 10.12 7.33
N ALA A 37 -26.24 10.27 8.22
CA ALA A 37 -26.43 9.35 9.33
C ALA A 37 -26.59 7.90 8.83
N GLY A 38 -25.79 6.99 9.39
CA GLY A 38 -25.79 5.57 9.01
C GLY A 38 -24.85 5.19 7.87
N LEU A 39 -24.09 6.14 7.30
CA LEU A 39 -23.00 5.84 6.37
C LEU A 39 -21.65 5.98 7.07
N THR A 40 -20.81 4.95 6.99
CA THR A 40 -19.39 5.01 7.38
C THR A 40 -18.51 4.71 6.18
N MET A 41 -17.36 5.37 6.12
CA MET A 41 -16.38 5.21 5.05
C MET A 41 -14.97 5.34 5.60
N GLU A 42 -14.21 4.27 5.51
CA GLU A 42 -12.81 4.18 5.96
C GLU A 42 -11.93 3.80 4.78
N ALA A 43 -10.77 4.44 4.66
CA ALA A 43 -9.84 4.17 3.57
C ALA A 43 -8.43 3.90 4.06
N THR A 44 -7.85 2.82 3.54
CA THR A 44 -6.53 2.32 3.93
C THR A 44 -5.72 2.04 2.68
N VAL A 45 -4.50 2.54 2.63
CA VAL A 45 -3.55 2.19 1.56
C VAL A 45 -2.95 0.83 1.92
N LEU A 46 -2.98 -0.11 0.98
CA LEU A 46 -2.39 -1.44 1.13
C LEU A 46 -0.87 -1.37 1.35
N LEU A 47 -0.26 -2.51 1.69
CA LEU A 47 1.17 -2.60 2.02
C LEU A 47 1.56 -1.68 3.19
N ASP A 48 0.70 -1.64 4.22
CA ASP A 48 0.83 -0.81 5.43
C ASP A 48 0.99 0.70 5.12
N GLY A 49 0.35 1.15 4.03
CA GLY A 49 0.42 2.53 3.58
C GLY A 49 1.77 2.99 3.04
N HIS A 50 2.66 2.06 2.70
CA HIS A 50 3.94 2.39 2.09
C HIS A 50 3.84 2.45 0.56
N ALA A 51 4.36 3.52 -0.01
CA ALA A 51 4.37 3.74 -1.45
C ALA A 51 5.72 4.30 -1.92
N ARG A 52 5.99 4.19 -3.22
CA ARG A 52 7.19 4.75 -3.86
C ARG A 52 6.78 5.79 -4.88
N VAL A 53 7.54 6.88 -4.99
CA VAL A 53 7.30 7.90 -6.03
C VAL A 53 7.31 7.22 -7.41
N GLY A 54 6.30 7.50 -8.22
CA GLY A 54 6.15 6.94 -9.57
C GLY A 54 5.47 5.57 -9.62
N SER A 55 5.37 4.86 -8.50
CA SER A 55 4.62 3.60 -8.40
C SER A 55 3.13 3.84 -8.15
N TRP A 56 2.30 2.86 -8.49
CA TRP A 56 0.90 2.87 -8.10
C TRP A 56 0.76 2.32 -6.68
N MET A 57 -0.26 2.79 -5.96
CA MET A 57 -0.69 2.26 -4.67
C MET A 57 -2.13 1.77 -4.79
N ALA A 58 -2.43 0.67 -4.11
CA ALA A 58 -3.78 0.17 -3.97
C ALA A 58 -4.41 0.73 -2.69
N ILE A 59 -5.67 1.14 -2.77
CA ILE A 59 -6.40 1.77 -1.67
C ILE A 59 -7.69 0.98 -1.49
N ASP A 60 -7.88 0.42 -0.30
CA ASP A 60 -9.15 -0.15 0.13
C ASP A 60 -10.03 0.93 0.73
N ILE A 61 -11.30 0.90 0.35
CA ILE A 61 -12.34 1.76 0.87
C ILE A 61 -13.45 0.86 1.39
N HIS A 62 -13.51 0.73 2.71
CA HIS A 62 -14.57 0.04 3.40
C HIS A 62 -15.76 0.98 3.60
N VAL A 63 -16.94 0.58 3.13
CA VAL A 63 -18.15 1.38 3.18
C VAL A 63 -19.28 0.54 3.76
N ALA A 64 -19.85 1.00 4.87
CA ALA A 64 -21.05 0.42 5.46
C ALA A 64 -22.19 1.43 5.42
N ASN A 65 -23.38 0.98 5.00
CA ASN A 65 -24.58 1.79 4.88
C ASN A 65 -25.77 1.13 5.60
N VAL A 66 -26.18 1.68 6.73
CA VAL A 66 -27.43 1.33 7.43
C VAL A 66 -28.57 2.32 7.16
N GLY A 67 -28.32 3.36 6.36
CA GLY A 67 -29.30 4.36 5.96
C GLY A 67 -30.04 4.02 4.66
N PRO A 68 -30.63 5.03 3.99
CA PRO A 68 -31.24 4.87 2.67
C PRO A 68 -30.22 4.35 1.63
N ALA A 69 -30.71 3.64 0.60
CA ALA A 69 -29.86 3.16 -0.47
C ALA A 69 -29.17 4.32 -1.20
N ILE A 70 -27.87 4.16 -1.48
CA ILE A 70 -27.04 5.14 -2.17
C ILE A 70 -26.40 4.46 -3.38
N SER A 71 -26.62 5.02 -4.57
CA SER A 71 -25.86 4.67 -5.77
C SER A 71 -25.04 5.89 -6.21
N GLY A 72 -23.79 5.66 -6.59
CA GLY A 72 -22.86 6.74 -6.89
C GLY A 72 -21.52 6.25 -7.39
N GLU A 73 -20.48 7.05 -7.20
CA GLU A 73 -19.12 6.74 -7.60
C GLU A 73 -18.14 7.13 -6.51
N LEU A 74 -17.16 6.27 -6.24
CA LEU A 74 -15.97 6.64 -5.47
C LEU A 74 -14.98 7.32 -6.40
N ARG A 75 -14.51 8.51 -6.03
CA ARG A 75 -13.59 9.34 -6.81
C ARG A 75 -12.38 9.74 -5.97
N LEU A 76 -11.20 9.67 -6.58
CA LEU A 76 -9.97 10.17 -5.98
C LEU A 76 -9.81 11.66 -6.28
N ALA A 77 -9.50 12.46 -5.26
CA ALA A 77 -9.06 13.83 -5.43
C ALA A 77 -7.56 13.82 -5.76
N GLY A 78 -7.19 13.79 -7.05
CA GLY A 78 -5.78 13.81 -7.40
C GLY A 78 -5.47 13.38 -8.83
N GLY A 79 -4.70 14.21 -9.52
CA GLY A 79 -4.18 14.03 -10.86
C GLY A 79 -3.55 15.35 -11.25
N ALA A 80 -2.41 15.35 -11.95
CA ALA A 80 -1.58 16.54 -12.19
C ALA A 80 -2.32 17.77 -12.78
N GLN A 81 -3.56 17.61 -13.25
CA GLN A 81 -4.40 18.71 -13.72
C GLN A 81 -5.86 18.71 -13.20
N GLY A 82 -6.28 17.82 -12.29
CA GLY A 82 -7.67 17.78 -11.78
C GLY A 82 -8.76 17.54 -12.84
N ARG A 83 -8.38 17.25 -14.10
CA ARG A 83 -9.29 17.06 -15.24
C ARG A 83 -9.63 15.60 -15.52
N THR A 84 -8.83 14.66 -15.03
CA THR A 84 -9.09 13.23 -15.20
C THR A 84 -9.82 12.71 -13.98
N ARG A 85 -11.09 12.37 -14.17
CA ARG A 85 -11.95 11.78 -13.13
C ARG A 85 -11.95 10.27 -13.35
N PHE A 86 -11.21 9.53 -12.52
CA PHE A 86 -11.38 8.09 -12.42
C PHE A 86 -12.34 7.81 -11.27
N GLY A 87 -13.47 7.20 -11.60
CA GLY A 87 -14.51 6.84 -10.65
C GLY A 87 -14.80 5.35 -10.72
N THR A 88 -14.97 4.70 -9.57
CA THR A 88 -15.51 3.35 -9.50
C THR A 88 -16.98 3.43 -9.12
N PRO A 89 -17.91 2.89 -9.93
CA PRO A 89 -19.31 2.89 -9.58
C PRO A 89 -19.53 2.06 -8.32
N VAL A 90 -20.35 2.59 -7.42
CA VAL A 90 -20.73 1.91 -6.18
C VAL A 90 -22.23 1.88 -6.04
N ASP A 91 -22.70 0.77 -5.49
CA ASP A 91 -24.10 0.55 -5.17
C ASP A 91 -24.16 0.05 -3.74
N LEU A 92 -24.78 0.85 -2.87
CA LEU A 92 -24.82 0.66 -1.43
C LEU A 92 -26.29 0.57 -1.00
N PRO A 93 -26.93 -0.61 -1.15
CA PRO A 93 -28.26 -0.84 -0.59
C PRO A 93 -28.31 -0.59 0.92
N THR A 94 -29.51 -0.44 1.46
CA THR A 94 -29.72 -0.40 2.91
C THR A 94 -29.20 -1.68 3.57
N GLN A 95 -28.47 -1.53 4.68
CA GLN A 95 -27.75 -2.60 5.40
C GLN A 95 -26.66 -3.29 4.57
N SER A 96 -25.93 -2.53 3.74
CA SER A 96 -24.76 -3.05 3.03
C SER A 96 -23.46 -2.79 3.78
N ASP A 97 -22.50 -3.69 3.58
CA ASP A 97 -21.12 -3.61 4.06
C ASP A 97 -20.23 -4.14 2.91
N LYS A 98 -19.41 -3.27 2.31
CA LYS A 98 -18.64 -3.57 1.09
C LYS A 98 -17.28 -2.91 1.12
N THR A 99 -16.29 -3.59 0.55
CA THR A 99 -14.96 -3.02 0.28
C THR A 99 -14.77 -2.81 -1.22
N TYR A 100 -14.34 -1.60 -1.58
CA TYR A 100 -13.98 -1.21 -2.94
C TYR A 100 -12.49 -0.92 -3.02
N ARG A 101 -11.87 -1.23 -4.16
CA ARG A 101 -10.44 -0.96 -4.38
C ARG A 101 -10.23 0.09 -5.46
N LEU A 102 -9.45 1.11 -5.13
CA LEU A 102 -8.98 2.12 -6.06
C LEU A 102 -7.47 2.02 -6.22
N TYR A 103 -6.98 2.55 -7.33
CA TYR A 103 -5.55 2.63 -7.63
C TYR A 103 -5.21 4.08 -7.95
N ALA A 104 -4.13 4.58 -7.34
CA ALA A 104 -3.64 5.93 -7.56
C ALA A 104 -2.12 5.94 -7.55
N GLN A 105 -1.50 6.97 -8.12
CA GLN A 105 -0.10 7.27 -7.82
C GLN A 105 -0.06 8.24 -6.63
N PRO A 106 0.92 8.11 -5.72
CA PRO A 106 1.10 9.08 -4.64
C PRO A 106 1.26 10.50 -5.23
N PRO A 107 0.53 11.50 -4.72
CA PRO A 107 0.73 12.88 -5.14
C PRO A 107 2.15 13.35 -4.80
N ALA A 108 2.67 14.29 -5.59
CA ALA A 108 4.02 14.84 -5.38
C ALA A 108 4.18 15.58 -4.03
N PHE A 109 3.07 16.04 -3.46
CA PHE A 109 3.00 16.72 -2.17
C PHE A 109 1.83 16.17 -1.36
N GLY A 110 2.00 16.17 -0.03
CA GLY A 110 1.01 15.62 0.91
C GLY A 110 1.32 14.19 1.32
N ARG A 111 0.63 13.74 2.38
CA ARG A 111 0.76 12.41 2.96
C ARG A 111 -0.59 11.69 3.09
N GLU A 112 -1.60 12.29 2.48
CA GLU A 112 -2.97 11.82 2.49
C GLU A 112 -3.55 11.98 1.09
N ILE A 113 -4.35 11.02 0.66
CA ILE A 113 -5.19 11.13 -0.53
C ILE A 113 -6.64 11.17 -0.10
N GLU A 114 -7.40 12.12 -0.64
CA GLU A 114 -8.82 12.24 -0.35
C GLU A 114 -9.64 11.42 -1.33
N ILE A 115 -10.61 10.69 -0.80
CA ILE A 115 -11.58 9.89 -1.53
C ILE A 115 -12.96 10.45 -1.24
N SER A 116 -13.71 10.73 -2.31
CA SER A 116 -15.08 11.24 -2.24
C SER A 116 -16.06 10.21 -2.77
N LEU A 117 -17.12 9.93 -2.01
CA LEU A 117 -18.33 9.30 -2.54
C LEU A 117 -19.22 10.38 -3.14
N VAL A 118 -19.53 10.27 -4.43
CA VAL A 118 -20.36 11.25 -5.15
C VAL A 118 -21.62 10.58 -5.68
N SER A 119 -22.77 11.22 -5.49
CA SER A 119 -24.05 10.82 -6.10
C SER A 119 -24.61 12.00 -6.90
N GLY A 120 -24.79 11.81 -8.20
CA GLY A 120 -25.08 12.89 -9.14
C GLY A 120 -23.97 13.95 -9.15
N ASP A 121 -24.35 15.20 -8.86
CA ASP A 121 -23.43 16.35 -8.76
C ASP A 121 -22.99 16.66 -7.32
N SER A 122 -23.41 15.85 -6.34
CA SER A 122 -23.18 16.10 -4.91
C SER A 122 -22.20 15.10 -4.29
N THR A 123 -21.23 15.62 -3.53
CA THR A 123 -20.41 14.79 -2.64
C THR A 123 -21.24 14.37 -1.43
N VAL A 124 -21.39 13.07 -1.25
CA VAL A 124 -22.16 12.45 -0.16
C VAL A 124 -21.30 12.30 1.09
N ALA A 125 -20.04 11.91 0.92
CA ALA A 125 -19.08 11.74 2.01
C ALA A 125 -17.64 11.85 1.49
N THR A 126 -16.73 12.24 2.37
CA THR A 126 -15.28 12.25 2.10
C THR A 126 -14.54 11.47 3.17
N THR A 127 -13.50 10.75 2.77
CA THR A 127 -12.53 10.12 3.68
C THR A 127 -11.12 10.35 3.15
N LYS A 128 -10.12 10.07 3.97
CA LYS A 128 -8.72 10.18 3.57
C LYS A 128 -7.96 8.91 3.91
N ALA A 129 -7.06 8.51 3.03
CA ALA A 129 -6.12 7.44 3.29
C ALA A 129 -4.72 8.05 3.45
N ALA A 130 -4.07 7.78 4.58
CA ALA A 130 -2.70 8.19 4.83
C ALA A 130 -1.71 7.25 4.13
N PHE A 131 -0.57 7.79 3.70
CA PHE A 131 0.53 7.01 3.14
C PHE A 131 1.89 7.64 3.46
N SER A 132 2.94 6.81 3.36
CA SER A 132 4.32 7.22 3.47
C SER A 132 5.06 6.90 2.18
N VAL A 133 5.73 7.91 1.63
CA VAL A 133 6.46 7.80 0.37
C VAL A 133 7.94 7.56 0.65
N HIS A 134 8.50 6.56 -0.02
CA HIS A 134 9.89 6.18 0.10
C HIS A 134 10.70 6.54 -1.15
N GLU A 135 12.00 6.77 -0.95
CA GLU A 135 12.92 7.10 -2.04
C GLU A 135 13.10 5.91 -2.99
N ALA A 136 13.51 6.16 -4.23
CA ALA A 136 13.63 5.11 -5.25
C ALA A 136 14.68 4.03 -4.92
N THR A 137 15.70 4.35 -4.13
CA THR A 137 16.84 3.47 -3.81
C THR A 137 16.71 2.76 -2.47
N GLN A 138 15.67 3.04 -1.69
CA GLN A 138 15.43 2.38 -0.40
C GLN A 138 14.94 0.95 -0.65
N LEU A 139 15.63 -0.01 -0.03
CA LEU A 139 15.24 -1.42 -0.06
C LEU A 139 13.98 -1.61 0.81
N VAL A 140 12.91 -2.18 0.25
CA VAL A 140 11.68 -2.50 0.98
C VAL A 140 11.40 -4.00 0.90
N VAL A 141 11.25 -4.61 2.08
CA VAL A 141 11.00 -6.03 2.26
C VAL A 141 9.65 -6.22 2.94
N GLY A 142 8.69 -6.82 2.23
CA GLY A 142 7.44 -7.28 2.81
C GLY A 142 7.63 -8.65 3.45
N ILE A 143 7.03 -8.89 4.61
CA ILE A 143 7.09 -10.14 5.34
C ILE A 143 5.67 -10.63 5.58
N VAL A 144 5.29 -11.69 4.86
CA VAL A 144 4.04 -12.42 5.08
C VAL A 144 4.38 -13.68 5.84
N ALA A 145 4.01 -13.70 7.12
CA ALA A 145 4.31 -14.80 8.00
C ALA A 145 3.17 -15.05 8.99
N GLU A 146 3.12 -16.26 9.58
CA GLU A 146 2.22 -16.53 10.71
C GLU A 146 2.54 -15.61 11.90
N ARG A 147 3.84 -15.36 12.13
CA ARG A 147 4.35 -14.48 13.19
C ARG A 147 5.40 -13.51 12.63
N PRO A 148 4.99 -12.45 11.91
CA PRO A 148 5.92 -11.57 11.21
C PRO A 148 6.79 -10.73 12.15
N GLY A 149 6.32 -10.44 13.38
CA GLY A 149 7.06 -9.66 14.37
C GLY A 149 8.41 -10.28 14.77
N ASP A 150 8.47 -11.61 14.88
CA ASP A 150 9.70 -12.34 15.22
C ASP A 150 10.75 -12.18 14.11
N ILE A 151 10.32 -12.19 12.84
CA ILE A 151 11.22 -12.04 11.68
C ILE A 151 11.68 -10.59 11.52
N VAL A 152 10.77 -9.63 11.66
CA VAL A 152 11.07 -8.18 11.51
C VAL A 152 12.16 -7.74 12.49
N GLY A 153 12.11 -8.22 13.75
CA GLY A 153 13.08 -7.86 14.78
C GLY A 153 14.50 -8.41 14.57
N ASP A 154 14.60 -9.57 13.92
CA ASP A 154 15.86 -10.30 13.75
C ASP A 154 16.55 -10.03 12.40
N LEU A 155 15.85 -9.38 11.46
CA LEU A 155 16.36 -9.18 10.10
C LEU A 155 17.33 -7.98 10.03
N ASP A 156 18.63 -8.27 10.15
CA ASP A 156 19.71 -7.27 9.96
C ASP A 156 20.04 -7.11 8.47
N LEU A 157 19.60 -5.99 7.89
CA LEU A 157 19.88 -5.64 6.49
C LEU A 157 20.75 -4.39 6.44
N LEU A 158 21.82 -4.48 5.64
CA LEU A 158 22.74 -3.37 5.45
C LEU A 158 22.06 -2.18 4.74
N PRO A 159 22.39 -0.94 5.13
CA PRO A 159 21.92 0.25 4.43
C PRO A 159 22.46 0.31 3.00
N ASN A 160 21.78 1.08 2.15
CA ASN A 160 22.26 1.32 0.80
C ASN A 160 23.48 2.27 0.78
N MET A 161 24.05 2.53 -0.40
CA MET A 161 25.24 3.39 -0.56
C MET A 161 25.03 4.85 -0.09
N GLN A 162 23.77 5.28 0.09
CA GLN A 162 23.39 6.60 0.60
C GLN A 162 23.13 6.59 2.11
N ASN A 163 23.46 5.49 2.80
CA ASN A 163 23.16 5.24 4.22
C ASN A 163 21.66 5.25 4.56
N VAL A 164 20.79 4.93 3.60
CA VAL A 164 19.36 4.75 3.86
C VAL A 164 19.13 3.32 4.35
N ALA A 165 18.53 3.20 5.55
CA ALA A 165 18.18 1.92 6.13
C ALA A 165 17.05 1.23 5.34
N PRO A 166 17.09 -0.10 5.19
CA PRO A 166 16.00 -0.86 4.60
C PRO A 166 14.71 -0.73 5.42
N LEU A 167 13.57 -0.83 4.74
CA LEU A 167 12.26 -0.89 5.37
C LEU A 167 11.77 -2.34 5.37
N THR A 168 11.43 -2.85 6.54
CA THR A 168 10.78 -4.16 6.72
C THR A 168 9.33 -3.94 7.14
N VAL A 169 8.39 -4.54 6.42
CA VAL A 169 6.96 -4.36 6.64
C VAL A 169 6.32 -5.71 6.93
N ALA A 170 5.66 -5.83 8.09
CA ALA A 170 4.82 -6.98 8.38
C ALA A 170 3.51 -6.87 7.59
N LEU A 171 3.15 -7.91 6.84
CA LEU A 171 2.01 -7.91 5.93
C LEU A 171 1.14 -9.15 6.14
N GLY A 172 -0.18 -8.96 6.03
CA GLY A 172 -1.13 -10.03 5.79
C GLY A 172 -1.23 -10.40 4.30
N VAL A 173 -1.93 -11.49 4.00
CA VAL A 173 -2.21 -11.89 2.60
C VAL A 173 -3.14 -10.88 1.93
N GLU A 174 -4.05 -10.31 2.71
CA GLU A 174 -5.01 -9.27 2.33
C GLU A 174 -4.35 -7.94 1.92
N ASP A 175 -3.14 -7.66 2.42
CA ASP A 175 -2.38 -6.45 2.07
C ASP A 175 -1.73 -6.54 0.69
N LEU A 176 -1.65 -7.74 0.10
CA LEU A 176 -1.03 -7.95 -1.19
C LEU A 176 -1.98 -7.50 -2.33
N PRO A 177 -1.56 -6.56 -3.20
CA PRO A 177 -2.44 -6.08 -4.26
C PRO A 177 -2.73 -7.13 -5.33
N ALA A 178 -3.96 -7.13 -5.86
CA ALA A 178 -4.36 -7.99 -6.98
C ALA A 178 -3.79 -7.54 -8.35
N ARG A 179 -3.22 -6.32 -8.42
CA ARG A 179 -2.62 -5.75 -9.65
C ARG A 179 -1.13 -5.52 -9.45
N VAL A 180 -0.34 -5.97 -10.42
CA VAL A 180 1.13 -5.92 -10.36
C VAL A 180 1.67 -4.50 -10.25
N GLU A 181 0.99 -3.51 -10.83
CA GLU A 181 1.41 -2.10 -10.81
C GLU A 181 1.49 -1.54 -9.38
N ALA A 182 0.68 -2.08 -8.46
CA ALA A 182 0.65 -1.69 -7.06
C ALA A 182 1.72 -2.39 -6.19
N TRP A 183 2.54 -3.28 -6.77
CA TRP A 183 3.67 -3.92 -6.08
C TRP A 183 4.96 -3.10 -6.15
N GLY A 184 4.97 -1.97 -6.87
CA GLY A 184 6.18 -1.22 -7.20
C GLY A 184 6.93 -0.58 -6.03
N ILE A 185 6.45 -0.72 -4.78
CA ILE A 185 7.21 -0.39 -3.58
C ILE A 185 8.08 -1.58 -3.12
N LEU A 186 7.64 -2.82 -3.31
CA LEU A 186 8.31 -4.02 -2.80
C LEU A 186 9.49 -4.44 -3.68
N ASP A 187 10.66 -4.61 -3.06
CA ASP A 187 11.83 -5.20 -3.71
C ASP A 187 11.94 -6.70 -3.39
N ARG A 188 11.51 -7.09 -2.19
CA ARG A 188 11.50 -8.49 -1.73
C ARG A 188 10.21 -8.79 -0.97
N LEU A 189 9.78 -10.04 -1.08
CA LEU A 189 8.69 -10.60 -0.30
C LEU A 189 9.19 -11.87 0.38
N ILE A 190 9.18 -11.88 1.71
CA ILE A 190 9.43 -13.08 2.52
C ILE A 190 8.08 -13.73 2.79
N TRP A 191 7.98 -15.03 2.52
CA TRP A 191 6.81 -15.85 2.78
C TRP A 191 7.18 -16.99 3.73
N GLN A 192 6.55 -17.06 4.90
CA GLN A 192 6.90 -18.02 5.96
C GLN A 192 5.65 -18.58 6.63
N ASP A 193 5.52 -19.91 6.70
CA ASP A 193 4.42 -20.63 7.38
C ASP A 193 2.99 -20.08 7.14
N THR A 194 2.76 -19.44 6.00
CA THR A 194 1.45 -18.89 5.63
C THR A 194 0.84 -19.74 4.52
N ASP A 195 -0.43 -20.10 4.67
CA ASP A 195 -1.14 -20.88 3.64
C ASP A 195 -1.38 -20.02 2.38
N SER A 196 -0.68 -20.39 1.31
CA SER A 196 -0.79 -19.79 -0.02
C SER A 196 -2.18 -19.92 -0.62
N SER A 197 -3.01 -20.86 -0.15
CA SER A 197 -4.41 -21.00 -0.60
C SER A 197 -5.28 -19.79 -0.27
N ARG A 198 -4.83 -18.93 0.65
CA ARG A 198 -5.47 -17.65 0.98
C ARG A 198 -5.29 -16.60 -0.13
N LEU A 199 -4.34 -16.78 -1.04
CA LEU A 199 -4.14 -15.86 -2.16
C LEU A 199 -5.23 -16.04 -3.22
N SER A 200 -5.74 -14.93 -3.74
CA SER A 200 -6.58 -14.94 -4.92
C SER A 200 -5.77 -15.28 -6.18
N THR A 201 -6.45 -15.71 -7.24
CA THR A 201 -5.81 -15.98 -8.53
C THR A 201 -5.14 -14.72 -9.10
N GLU A 202 -5.76 -13.56 -8.92
CA GLU A 202 -5.22 -12.26 -9.31
C GLU A 202 -3.96 -11.90 -8.52
N GLN A 203 -3.93 -12.16 -7.21
CA GLN A 203 -2.73 -11.94 -6.39
C GLN A 203 -1.57 -12.86 -6.81
N ILE A 204 -1.85 -14.13 -7.12
CA ILE A 204 -0.83 -15.06 -7.65
C ILE A 204 -0.30 -14.55 -9.00
N ASN A 205 -1.18 -14.11 -9.89
CA ASN A 205 -0.77 -13.56 -11.19
C ASN A 205 0.04 -12.26 -11.04
N ALA A 206 -0.34 -11.37 -10.12
CA ALA A 206 0.41 -10.17 -9.81
C ALA A 206 1.81 -10.49 -9.26
N MET A 207 1.91 -11.45 -8.34
CA MET A 207 3.19 -11.94 -7.80
C MET A 207 4.09 -12.51 -8.91
N ARG A 208 3.53 -13.31 -9.83
CA ARG A 208 4.28 -13.82 -11.01
C ARG A 208 4.81 -12.69 -11.89
N GLY A 209 3.97 -11.68 -12.16
CA GLY A 209 4.35 -10.51 -12.92
C GLY A 209 5.46 -9.71 -12.23
N TRP A 210 5.36 -9.52 -10.92
CA TRP A 210 6.35 -8.81 -10.10
C TRP A 210 7.69 -9.56 -10.07
N ILE A 211 7.70 -10.88 -9.89
CA ILE A 211 8.93 -11.71 -9.97
C ILE A 211 9.56 -11.61 -11.36
N SER A 212 8.75 -11.70 -12.42
CA SER A 212 9.22 -11.54 -13.79
C SER A 212 9.80 -10.14 -14.06
N GLY A 213 9.31 -9.13 -13.33
CA GLY A 213 9.81 -7.75 -13.34
C GLY A 213 11.06 -7.52 -12.48
N GLY A 214 11.63 -8.56 -11.86
CA GLY A 214 12.85 -8.48 -11.03
C GLY A 214 12.61 -8.50 -9.52
N GLY A 215 11.36 -8.61 -9.08
CA GLY A 215 11.01 -8.87 -7.69
C GLY A 215 11.57 -10.21 -7.19
N ARG A 216 11.81 -10.31 -5.88
CA ARG A 216 12.40 -11.51 -5.26
C ARG A 216 11.51 -12.10 -4.18
N LEU A 217 10.93 -13.26 -4.46
CA LEU A 217 10.24 -14.07 -3.47
C LEU A 217 11.24 -14.94 -2.71
N VAL A 218 11.24 -14.85 -1.38
CA VAL A 218 12.01 -15.70 -0.47
C VAL A 218 11.00 -16.55 0.29
N ILE A 219 11.02 -17.86 0.08
CA ILE A 219 10.19 -18.80 0.82
C ILE A 219 11.04 -19.37 1.93
N VAL A 220 10.57 -19.17 3.16
CA VAL A 220 11.19 -19.73 4.36
C VAL A 220 10.28 -20.85 4.84
N GLY A 221 10.87 -22.01 5.10
CA GLY A 221 10.15 -23.14 5.65
C GLY A 221 9.67 -22.88 7.09
N GLY A 222 9.07 -23.90 7.66
CA GLY A 222 8.65 -23.91 9.04
C GLY A 222 7.71 -25.07 9.31
N THR A 223 6.84 -24.92 10.30
CA THR A 223 6.03 -26.02 10.83
C THR A 223 4.78 -26.33 10.01
N ALA A 224 4.38 -25.44 9.09
CA ALA A 224 3.15 -25.60 8.30
C ALA A 224 3.23 -26.71 7.23
N GLY A 225 4.43 -27.23 6.96
CA GLY A 225 4.65 -28.30 6.00
C GLY A 225 4.39 -27.89 4.54
N PRO A 226 4.52 -28.84 3.59
CA PRO A 226 4.47 -28.57 2.14
C PRO A 226 3.10 -28.07 1.66
N ALA A 227 2.02 -28.42 2.36
CA ALA A 227 0.65 -28.04 1.99
C ALA A 227 0.42 -26.53 2.00
N SER A 228 1.16 -25.79 2.83
CA SER A 228 1.13 -24.32 2.89
C SER A 228 1.51 -23.66 1.57
N LEU A 229 2.25 -24.34 0.68
CA LEU A 229 2.68 -23.82 -0.62
C LEU A 229 1.83 -24.35 -1.79
N SER A 230 0.72 -25.05 -1.51
CA SER A 230 -0.05 -25.77 -2.52
C SER A 230 -0.63 -24.90 -3.62
N ALA A 231 -0.98 -23.64 -3.34
CA ALA A 231 -1.53 -22.72 -4.33
C ALA A 231 -0.46 -22.06 -5.21
N PHE A 232 0.82 -22.13 -4.82
CA PHE A 232 1.88 -21.64 -5.68
C PHE A 232 2.08 -22.58 -6.89
N PRO A 233 2.00 -22.06 -8.12
CA PRO A 233 2.30 -22.84 -9.31
C PRO A 233 3.78 -23.19 -9.35
N ASP A 234 4.13 -24.28 -10.04
CA ASP A 234 5.53 -24.74 -10.18
C ASP A 234 6.46 -23.65 -10.71
N THR A 235 5.94 -22.72 -11.51
CA THR A 235 6.74 -21.60 -12.02
C THR A 235 7.25 -20.63 -10.95
N LEU A 236 6.66 -20.64 -9.75
CA LEU A 236 7.09 -19.82 -8.61
C LEU A 236 8.03 -20.57 -7.66
N LEU A 237 8.02 -21.89 -7.71
CA LEU A 237 8.75 -22.73 -6.78
C LEU A 237 9.97 -23.34 -7.50
N PRO A 238 11.20 -23.09 -7.05
CA PRO A 238 12.40 -23.71 -7.64
C PRO A 238 12.36 -25.24 -7.61
N TYR A 239 11.64 -25.81 -6.64
CA TYR A 239 11.31 -27.23 -6.54
C TYR A 239 9.99 -27.36 -5.75
N ARG A 240 9.24 -28.45 -5.91
CA ARG A 240 7.99 -28.67 -5.18
C ARG A 240 8.23 -29.55 -3.95
N PRO A 241 8.09 -29.02 -2.72
CA PRO A 241 8.14 -29.84 -1.53
C PRO A 241 6.96 -30.84 -1.50
N THR A 242 7.25 -32.08 -1.14
CA THR A 242 6.25 -33.17 -1.03
C THR A 242 6.14 -33.73 0.38
N ALA A 243 7.16 -33.53 1.21
CA ALA A 243 7.18 -34.02 2.59
C ALA A 243 7.94 -33.08 3.53
N THR A 244 7.68 -33.23 4.84
CA THR A 244 8.52 -32.68 5.90
C THR A 244 9.40 -33.78 6.45
N THR A 245 10.69 -33.51 6.61
CA THR A 245 11.69 -34.44 7.16
C THR A 245 12.46 -33.76 8.28
N ASP A 246 12.82 -34.49 9.32
CA ASP A 246 13.72 -33.99 10.35
C ASP A 246 15.16 -34.03 9.84
N VAL A 247 15.82 -32.88 9.90
CA VAL A 247 17.23 -32.72 9.53
C VAL A 247 18.04 -32.66 10.82
N GLU A 248 18.88 -33.68 11.01
CA GLU A 248 19.83 -33.71 12.12
C GLU A 248 20.82 -32.53 12.01
N PRO A 249 21.20 -31.89 13.13
CA PRO A 249 22.08 -30.73 13.10
C PRO A 249 23.36 -31.01 12.32
N GLY A 250 23.97 -32.18 12.50
CA GLY A 250 25.19 -32.58 11.80
C GLY A 250 25.14 -32.46 10.27
N ALA A 251 23.96 -32.57 9.65
CA ALA A 251 23.79 -32.40 8.21
C ALA A 251 23.96 -30.93 7.74
N LEU A 252 23.75 -29.97 8.63
CA LEU A 252 23.83 -28.53 8.34
C LEU A 252 25.24 -27.95 8.54
N VAL A 253 26.19 -28.72 9.10
CA VAL A 253 27.57 -28.26 9.38
C VAL A 253 28.26 -27.73 8.13
N ALA A 254 28.06 -28.40 6.99
CA ALA A 254 28.64 -27.96 5.72
C ALA A 254 28.11 -26.59 5.24
N MET A 255 26.91 -26.20 5.69
CA MET A 255 26.26 -24.94 5.30
C MET A 255 26.49 -23.81 6.32
N LEU A 256 26.41 -24.15 7.60
CA LEU A 256 26.45 -23.18 8.72
C LEU A 256 27.84 -23.05 9.36
N GLY A 257 28.74 -23.98 9.06
CA GLY A 257 30.04 -24.08 9.72
C GLY A 257 29.90 -24.73 11.09
N GLU A 258 29.79 -23.93 12.15
CA GLU A 258 29.69 -24.42 13.52
C GLU A 258 28.23 -24.49 13.98
N ILE A 259 27.90 -25.53 14.74
CA ILE A 259 26.55 -25.77 15.23
C ILE A 259 26.57 -25.72 16.76
N PRO A 260 25.59 -25.06 17.41
CA PRO A 260 25.52 -25.02 18.87
C PRO A 260 25.46 -26.43 19.49
N ASP A 261 26.15 -26.63 20.61
CA ASP A 261 26.17 -27.90 21.34
C ASP A 261 24.76 -28.38 21.76
N ALA A 262 23.80 -27.46 21.89
CA ALA A 262 22.41 -27.72 22.26
C ALA A 262 21.46 -27.85 21.04
N ALA A 263 21.98 -27.93 19.82
CA ALA A 263 21.15 -28.02 18.62
C ALA A 263 20.40 -29.36 18.58
N THR A 264 19.12 -29.27 18.21
CA THR A 264 18.24 -30.44 18.00
C THR A 264 17.87 -30.55 16.52
N ALA A 265 17.37 -31.71 16.11
CA ALA A 265 16.83 -31.89 14.76
C ALA A 265 15.77 -30.81 14.46
N LEU A 266 15.78 -30.32 13.21
CA LEU A 266 14.87 -29.30 12.73
C LEU A 266 14.01 -29.83 11.59
N PRO A 267 12.70 -29.52 11.56
CA PRO A 267 11.87 -29.88 10.42
C PRO A 267 12.31 -29.09 9.18
N ALA A 268 12.46 -29.78 8.06
CA ALA A 268 12.76 -29.20 6.77
C ALA A 268 11.82 -29.73 5.68
N LEU A 269 11.57 -28.89 4.67
CA LEU A 269 10.80 -29.27 3.49
C LEU A 269 11.69 -30.05 2.51
N SER A 270 11.26 -31.25 2.13
CA SER A 270 11.94 -32.12 1.16
C SER A 270 11.06 -32.38 -0.07
N GLY A 271 11.70 -32.60 -1.22
CA GLY A 271 11.03 -32.84 -2.50
C GLY A 271 12.05 -33.14 -3.60
N GLU A 272 11.56 -33.52 -4.77
CA GLU A 272 12.40 -33.71 -5.96
C GLU A 272 12.67 -32.36 -6.65
N LEU A 273 13.86 -32.22 -7.24
CA LEU A 273 14.32 -31.07 -8.01
C LEU A 273 13.91 -31.18 -9.48
#